data_AF-A0A1B1P0S9-F1
#
_entry.id   AF-A0A1B1P0S9-F1
#
_cell.length_a   1.000
_cell.length_b   1.000
_cell.length_c   1.000
_cell.angle_alpha   90.00
_cell.angle_beta   90.00
_cell.angle_gamma   90.00
#
_symmetry.space_group_name_H-M   'P 1'
#
loop_
_entity.id
_entity.type
_entity.pdbx_description
1 polymer ?
#
loop_
_entity_poly.entity_id
_entity_poly.type
_entity_poly.pdbx_seq_one_letter_code
_entity_poly.pdbx_strand_id
1 'polypeptide(L)'
;MQIVIQQLIQDLATISQRFKAARAGRQYDFYKEVQPFVQQVDAHLQSLQHYQDTISKQKYFNAQKLQRMSSLMSEITVACHQSRTSKKLFLDQFKAVQHDLNYLSQMERDGHV
;
A
#
# COMPACT_ATOMS: atom_id res chain seq x y z
N MET A 1 8.80 -11.84 6.94
CA MET A 1 8.21 -10.57 6.46
C MET A 1 7.09 -10.83 5.44
N GLN A 2 7.07 -12.00 4.79
CA GLN A 2 6.05 -12.48 3.86
C GLN A 2 4.57 -12.20 4.22
N ILE A 3 4.12 -12.53 5.45
CA ILE A 3 2.71 -12.32 5.86
C ILE A 3 2.32 -10.85 5.74
N VAL A 4 3.18 -9.94 6.22
CA VAL A 4 2.93 -8.49 6.18
C VAL A 4 2.87 -7.99 4.73
N ILE A 5 3.76 -8.49 3.86
CA ILE A 5 3.72 -8.13 2.43
C ILE A 5 2.42 -8.61 1.78
N GLN A 6 1.95 -9.81 2.10
CA GLN A 6 0.68 -10.32 1.58
C GLN A 6 -0.52 -9.50 2.07
N GLN A 7 -0.53 -9.08 3.33
CA GLN A 7 -1.54 -8.17 3.88
C GLN A 7 -1.57 -6.84 3.11
N LEU A 8 -0.41 -6.24 2.87
CA LEU A 8 -0.30 -4.99 2.10
C LEU A 8 -0.72 -5.15 0.64
N ILE A 9 -0.44 -6.30 0.01
CA ILE A 9 -0.93 -6.61 -1.34
C ILE A 9 -2.46 -6.72 -1.35
N GLN A 10 -3.04 -7.34 -0.32
CA GLN A 10 -4.50 -7.45 -0.17
C GLN A 10 -5.13 -6.07 0.07
N ASP A 11 -4.53 -5.23 0.91
CA ASP A 11 -4.95 -3.85 1.10
C ASP A 11 -4.92 -3.08 -0.20
N LEU A 12 -3.85 -3.23 -1.00
CA LEU A 12 -3.73 -2.59 -2.30
C LEU A 12 -4.84 -3.04 -3.27
N ALA A 13 -5.22 -4.32 -3.25
CA ALA A 13 -6.37 -4.80 -4.02
C ALA A 13 -7.68 -4.13 -3.56
N THR A 14 -7.90 -4.01 -2.25
CA THR A 14 -9.06 -3.29 -1.69
C THR A 14 -9.04 -1.80 -2.04
N ILE A 15 -7.89 -1.13 -1.99
CA ILE A 15 -7.70 0.26 -2.43
C ILE A 15 -8.16 0.44 -3.88
N SER A 16 -7.77 -0.48 -4.78
CA SER A 16 -8.18 -0.46 -6.18
C SER A 16 -9.70 -0.61 -6.34
N GLN A 17 -10.29 -1.56 -5.61
CA GLN A 17 -11.73 -1.77 -5.62
C GLN A 17 -12.49 -0.55 -5.10
N ARG A 18 -12.03 0.02 -3.98
CA ARG A 18 -12.69 1.17 -3.35
C ARG A 18 -12.64 2.41 -4.23
N PHE A 19 -11.51 2.65 -4.88
CA PHE A 19 -11.34 3.72 -5.87
C PHE A 19 -12.31 3.60 -7.04
N LYS A 20 -12.45 2.39 -7.62
CA LYS A 20 -13.42 2.15 -8.70
C LYS A 20 -14.85 2.42 -8.24
N ALA A 21 -15.22 1.96 -7.05
CA ALA A 21 -16.55 2.17 -6.50
C ALA A 21 -16.83 3.65 -6.17
N ALA A 22 -15.85 4.38 -5.59
CA ALA A 22 -15.98 5.82 -5.33
C ALA A 22 -16.24 6.61 -6.61
N ARG A 23 -15.52 6.27 -7.68
CA ARG A 23 -15.72 6.85 -9.01
C ARG A 23 -17.06 6.47 -9.66
N ALA A 24 -17.62 5.32 -9.30
CA ALA A 24 -18.96 4.90 -9.71
C ALA A 24 -20.08 5.56 -8.87
N GLY A 25 -19.74 6.44 -7.93
CA GLY A 25 -20.69 7.20 -7.13
C GLY A 25 -20.90 6.67 -5.70
N ARG A 26 -20.20 5.60 -5.28
CA ARG A 26 -20.25 5.15 -3.89
C ARG A 26 -19.67 6.22 -2.96
N GLN A 27 -20.43 6.57 -1.95
CA GLN A 27 -19.95 7.35 -0.82
C GLN A 27 -19.55 6.42 0.31
N TYR A 28 -18.50 6.79 1.04
CA TYR A 28 -18.00 6.03 2.18
C TYR A 28 -18.23 6.83 3.45
N ASP A 29 -18.74 6.17 4.47
CA ASP A 29 -18.84 6.76 5.81
C ASP A 29 -17.44 6.86 6.43
N PHE A 30 -17.10 8.05 6.93
CA PHE A 30 -15.78 8.30 7.47
C PHE A 30 -15.45 7.40 8.67
N TYR A 31 -16.35 7.31 9.64
CA TYR A 31 -16.09 6.60 10.90
C TYR A 31 -16.29 5.10 10.78
N LYS A 32 -17.20 4.65 9.91
CA LYS A 32 -17.54 3.23 9.74
C LYS A 32 -16.68 2.52 8.70
N GLU A 33 -16.16 3.23 7.70
CA GLU A 33 -15.51 2.60 6.55
C GLU A 33 -14.11 3.15 6.25
N VAL A 34 -13.94 4.48 6.25
CA VAL A 34 -12.68 5.12 5.88
C VAL A 34 -11.64 4.97 6.99
N GLN A 35 -11.94 5.51 8.17
CA GLN A 35 -11.07 5.48 9.34
C GLN A 35 -10.60 4.07 9.71
N PRO A 36 -11.48 3.06 9.88
CA PRO A 36 -11.02 1.72 10.25
C PRO A 36 -10.15 1.08 9.18
N PHE A 37 -10.41 1.36 7.90
CA PHE A 37 -9.59 0.83 6.81
C PHE A 37 -8.22 1.50 6.74
N VAL A 38 -8.16 2.83 6.90
CA VAL A 38 -6.88 3.56 6.98
C VAL A 38 -6.05 3.03 8.15
N GLN A 39 -6.65 2.87 9.33
CA GLN A 39 -5.99 2.32 10.52
C GLN A 39 -5.45 0.90 10.30
N GLN A 40 -6.20 0.05 9.58
CA GLN A 40 -5.72 -1.28 9.20
C GLN A 40 -4.47 -1.20 8.33
N VAL A 41 -4.49 -0.38 7.28
CA VAL A 41 -3.34 -0.23 6.37
C VAL A 41 -2.13 0.35 7.13
N ASP A 42 -2.35 1.36 7.98
CA ASP A 42 -1.29 1.95 8.79
C ASP A 42 -0.65 0.93 9.74
N ALA A 43 -1.44 0.03 10.34
CA ALA A 43 -0.93 -1.05 11.18
C ALA A 43 -0.08 -2.06 10.38
N HIS A 44 -0.49 -2.40 9.16
CA HIS A 44 0.32 -3.25 8.28
C HIS A 44 1.61 -2.55 7.83
N LEU A 45 1.57 -1.25 7.53
CA LEU A 45 2.75 -0.46 7.20
C LEU A 45 3.71 -0.36 8.40
N GLN A 46 3.20 -0.13 9.60
CA GLN A 46 4.00 -0.15 10.83
C GLN A 46 4.63 -1.53 11.05
N SER A 47 3.87 -2.60 10.80
CA SER A 47 4.40 -3.97 10.88
C SER A 47 5.55 -4.20 9.89
N LEU A 48 5.51 -3.58 8.71
CA LEU A 48 6.59 -3.66 7.73
C LEU A 48 7.84 -2.88 8.19
N GLN A 49 7.67 -1.76 8.90
CA GLN A 49 8.79 -0.98 9.43
C GLN A 49 9.65 -1.76 10.42
N HIS A 50 9.11 -2.75 11.13
CA HIS A 50 9.92 -3.66 11.97
C HIS A 50 10.97 -4.45 11.19
N TYR A 51 10.83 -4.56 9.87
CA TYR A 51 11.79 -5.22 8.98
C TYR A 51 12.68 -4.22 8.23
N GLN A 52 12.67 -2.94 8.60
CA GLN A 52 13.42 -1.89 7.91
C GLN A 52 14.91 -2.26 7.76
N ASP A 53 15.57 -2.78 8.78
CA ASP A 53 17.00 -3.13 8.71
C ASP A 53 17.29 -4.24 7.69
N THR A 54 16.39 -5.22 7.58
CA THR A 54 16.48 -6.31 6.59
C THR A 54 16.24 -5.79 5.18
N ILE A 55 15.23 -4.92 5.03
CA ILE A 55 14.87 -4.30 3.76
C ILE A 55 15.98 -3.35 3.28
N SER A 56 16.62 -2.62 4.18
CA SER A 56 17.62 -1.59 3.85
C SER A 56 18.92 -2.16 3.27
N LYS A 57 19.21 -3.43 3.53
CA LYS A 57 20.43 -4.12 3.06
C LYS A 57 20.31 -4.62 1.61
N GLN A 58 19.19 -4.35 0.96
CA GLN A 58 18.85 -4.96 -0.32
C GLN A 58 19.35 -4.10 -1.49
N LYS A 59 19.84 -4.76 -2.54
CA LYS A 59 20.59 -4.11 -3.64
C LYS A 59 19.81 -3.01 -4.38
N TYR A 60 18.47 -3.09 -4.41
CA TYR A 60 17.61 -2.13 -5.13
C TYR A 60 16.43 -1.61 -4.29
N PHE A 61 16.49 -1.77 -2.98
CA PHE A 61 15.46 -1.27 -2.06
C PHE A 61 16.13 -0.83 -0.76
N ASN A 62 16.05 0.46 -0.47
CA ASN A 62 16.69 1.06 0.69
C ASN A 62 15.63 1.70 1.60
N ALA A 63 16.06 2.19 2.76
CA ALA A 63 15.17 2.83 3.73
C ALA A 63 14.36 3.99 3.13
N GLN A 64 14.96 4.81 2.25
CA GLN A 64 14.27 5.92 1.60
C GLN A 64 13.15 5.42 0.69
N LYS A 65 13.39 4.33 -0.05
CA LYS A 65 12.39 3.70 -0.91
C LYS A 65 11.24 3.09 -0.10
N LEU A 66 11.55 2.46 1.03
CA LEU A 66 10.55 1.95 1.98
C LEU A 66 9.65 3.08 2.51
N GLN A 67 10.24 4.19 2.94
CA GLN A 67 9.49 5.34 3.42
C GLN A 67 8.60 5.93 2.32
N ARG A 68 9.15 6.13 1.10
CA ARG A 68 8.38 6.63 -0.04
C ARG A 68 7.20 5.72 -0.38
N MET A 69 7.43 4.41 -0.44
CA MET A 69 6.36 3.43 -0.69
C MET A 69 5.27 3.52 0.38
N SER A 70 5.66 3.61 1.66
CA SER A 70 4.72 3.71 2.78
C SER A 70 3.88 4.99 2.69
N SER A 71 4.51 6.14 2.45
CA SER A 71 3.81 7.42 2.26
C SER A 71 2.83 7.37 1.09
N LEU A 72 3.26 6.85 -0.07
CA LEU A 72 2.38 6.70 -1.23
C LEU A 72 1.19 5.78 -0.92
N MET A 73 1.41 4.69 -0.18
CA MET A 73 0.36 3.77 0.19
C MET A 73 -0.66 4.41 1.14
N SER A 74 -0.22 5.15 2.16
CA SER A 74 -1.13 5.91 3.04
C SER A 74 -1.94 6.95 2.26
N GLU A 75 -1.31 7.68 1.33
CA GLU A 75 -2.00 8.66 0.48
C GLU A 75 -3.11 8.02 -0.37
N ILE A 76 -2.81 6.95 -1.11
CA ILE A 76 -3.80 6.30 -1.97
C ILE A 76 -4.88 5.59 -1.15
N THR A 77 -4.58 5.17 0.08
CA THR A 77 -5.57 4.58 1.00
C THR A 77 -6.65 5.59 1.36
N VAL A 78 -6.29 6.84 1.64
CA VAL A 78 -7.28 7.90 1.88
C VAL A 78 -7.98 8.29 0.56
N ALA A 79 -7.20 8.52 -0.49
CA ALA A 79 -7.69 9.03 -1.77
C ALA A 79 -8.66 8.07 -2.50
N CYS A 80 -8.59 6.76 -2.22
CA CYS A 80 -9.47 5.78 -2.87
C CYS A 80 -10.95 5.91 -2.49
N HIS A 81 -11.29 6.68 -1.46
CA HIS A 81 -12.68 6.94 -1.07
C HIS A 81 -13.27 8.20 -1.72
N GLN A 82 -12.44 9.00 -2.40
CA GLN A 82 -12.83 10.29 -2.93
C GLN A 82 -13.09 10.20 -4.44
N SER A 83 -14.32 10.50 -4.87
CA SER A 83 -14.71 10.43 -6.29
C SER A 83 -13.97 11.45 -7.17
N ARG A 84 -13.49 12.54 -6.58
CA ARG A 84 -12.77 13.64 -7.26
C ARG A 84 -11.26 13.40 -7.39
N THR A 85 -10.72 12.31 -6.82
CA THR A 85 -9.30 11.98 -6.93
C THR A 85 -8.86 11.90 -8.40
N SER A 86 -7.74 12.55 -8.72
CA SER A 86 -7.16 12.50 -10.07
C SER A 86 -6.82 11.06 -10.46
N LYS A 87 -7.43 10.58 -11.55
CA LYS A 87 -7.23 9.20 -12.05
C LYS A 87 -5.76 8.93 -12.35
N LYS A 88 -5.12 9.89 -13.02
CA LYS A 88 -3.73 9.77 -13.45
C LYS A 88 -2.82 9.65 -12.24
N LEU A 89 -2.93 10.62 -11.32
CA LEU A 89 -2.11 10.66 -10.11
C LEU A 89 -2.29 9.37 -9.28
N PHE A 90 -3.54 8.97 -9.03
CA PHE A 90 -3.82 7.76 -8.27
C PHE A 90 -3.22 6.51 -8.92
N LEU A 91 -3.37 6.32 -10.23
CA LEU A 91 -2.85 5.15 -10.92
C LEU A 91 -1.32 5.13 -10.98
N ASP A 92 -0.68 6.30 -11.10
CA ASP A 92 0.77 6.41 -11.09
C ASP A 92 1.33 6.02 -9.70
N GLN A 93 0.73 6.53 -8.62
CA GLN A 93 1.08 6.17 -7.25
C GLN A 93 0.79 4.68 -6.95
N PHE A 94 -0.38 4.19 -7.36
CA PHE A 94 -0.78 2.79 -7.20
C PHE A 94 0.22 1.84 -7.85
N LYS A 95 0.63 2.10 -9.10
CA LYS A 95 1.62 1.28 -9.81
C LYS A 95 2.99 1.30 -9.15
N ALA A 96 3.40 2.45 -8.61
CA ALA A 96 4.66 2.56 -7.87
C ALA A 96 4.64 1.66 -6.61
N VAL A 97 3.58 1.75 -5.80
CA VAL A 97 3.41 0.88 -4.62
C VAL A 97 3.31 -0.59 -5.01
N GLN A 98 2.55 -0.92 -6.05
CA GLN A 98 2.41 -2.29 -6.55
C GLN A 98 3.75 -2.89 -6.96
N HIS A 99 4.54 -2.15 -7.72
CA HIS A 99 5.87 -2.57 -8.14
C HIS A 99 6.77 -2.84 -6.94
N ASP A 100 6.77 -1.94 -5.96
CA ASP A 100 7.61 -2.04 -4.78
C ASP A 100 7.22 -3.21 -3.87
N LEU A 101 5.93 -3.46 -3.65
CA LEU A 101 5.45 -4.64 -2.92
C LEU A 101 5.75 -5.96 -3.65
N ASN A 102 5.62 -5.98 -4.98
CA ASN A 102 5.96 -7.15 -5.78
C ASN A 102 7.46 -7.48 -5.70
N TYR A 103 8.30 -6.46 -5.73
CA TYR A 103 9.74 -6.61 -5.54
C TYR A 103 10.05 -7.23 -4.17
N LEU A 104 9.50 -6.67 -3.09
CA LEU A 104 9.68 -7.23 -1.74
C LEU A 104 9.17 -8.68 -1.62
N SER A 105 8.03 -8.99 -2.24
CA SER A 105 7.44 -10.34 -2.27
C SER A 105 8.30 -11.34 -3.04
N GLN A 106 8.91 -10.91 -4.15
CA GLN A 106 9.83 -11.75 -4.91
C GLN A 106 11.10 -12.04 -4.12
N MET A 107 11.67 -11.03 -3.46
CA MET A 107 12.90 -11.22 -2.69
C MET A 107 12.72 -12.17 -1.50
N GLU A 108 11.59 -12.08 -0.78
CA GLU A 108 11.31 -13.05 0.29
C GLU A 108 11.24 -14.48 -0.26
N ARG A 109 10.74 -14.67 -1.48
CA ARG A 109 10.70 -15.99 -2.12
C ARG A 109 12.10 -16.46 -2.55
N ASP A 110 12.90 -15.56 -3.11
CA ASP A 110 14.24 -15.87 -3.63
C ASP A 110 15.28 -16.06 -2.49
N GLY A 111 15.07 -15.45 -1.33
CA GLY A 111 15.91 -15.62 -0.13
C GLY A 111 15.68 -16.92 0.66
N HIS A 112 14.71 -17.76 0.23
CA HIS A 112 14.46 -19.09 0.78
C HIS A 112 15.14 -20.22 -0.02
N VAL A 113 16.11 -19.88 -0.89
CA VAL A 113 16.95 -20.82 -1.65
C VAL A 113 18.38 -20.78 -1.17
#